data_AF-A0A1G7P2V3-F1
#
_entry.id   AF-A0A1G7P2V3-F1
#
_cell.length_a   1.000
_cell.length_b   1.000
_cell.length_c   1.000
_cell.angle_alpha   90.00
_cell.angle_beta   90.00
_cell.angle_gamma   90.00
#
_symmetry.space_group_name_H-M   'P 1'
#
loop_
_entity.id
_entity.type
_entity.pdbx_description
1 polymer ?
#
loop_
_entity_poly.entity_id
_entity_poly.type
_entity_poly.pdbx_seq_one_letter_code
_entity_poly.pdbx_strand_id
1 'polypeptide(L)'
;MQNDVLDFVDVTKKTGSYADVLVAIGMADLLQEVKRVSTPTAAATIRDEGDHYRITIRPALTSKDFEKWHPGPGYCYIKLKEDDPDCPPTGYYDYEAARGQEKVYKEYQETLGKQATKVAKSLQEQGLEHPVPPPDDLPVIKTFNAMRMGSNSYNQLHKALRETTGLSRLVMSRIGLANFDPALQQDEPPLKKAASVLQLFNPAAGKGTHRPKPDSSAAAGFSDKLADWFEEWLKFRAMHLAMLTYPVGDDTKVFIIAPENATVNQIALLRQSLLAQRLFGSLWLDIQAILSSAKFLIEHSQEYAGSQGVFTMRGHTPQDIIKGFNTTYFKSLGTASATMNISFLGLPGWLPVNSAQDAEDWLEIIAEHRGNLKSLNEKNSSDVPILQLYRDFISTGRLELALEFFVLYGVHFMRRKAQKQWAEAFTTKNLRRLFMGYGLQEIIQNPGFQNVARAIRRATINAQMQKAITGKTPFEIHYGLAQDWKRKVKFKDQFIIELADFVQRYNNENSRHMEQGKVRRALVTTKDLNEVVDLIEKHSSELVGMLLLAYGYARDPQETDE
;
A
#
# COMPACT_ATOMS: atom_id res chain seq x y z
N MET A 1 28.06 1.36 -34.18
CA MET A 1 28.85 1.81 -33.02
C MET A 1 28.55 0.85 -31.90
N GLN A 2 29.56 0.12 -31.43
CA GLN A 2 29.43 -0.75 -30.25
C GLN A 2 29.43 0.18 -29.02
N ASN A 3 28.35 0.19 -28.25
CA ASN A 3 28.37 0.81 -26.93
C ASN A 3 29.21 -0.11 -26.05
N ASP A 4 30.42 0.30 -25.69
CA ASP A 4 31.26 -0.46 -24.74
C ASP A 4 30.92 -0.13 -23.26
N VAL A 5 29.91 0.73 -23.08
CA VAL A 5 29.45 1.25 -21.79
C VAL A 5 27.92 1.16 -21.74
N LEU A 6 27.40 0.66 -20.62
CA LEU A 6 25.99 0.55 -20.28
C LEU A 6 25.69 1.39 -19.05
N ASP A 7 25.11 2.57 -19.26
CA ASP A 7 24.66 3.49 -18.23
C ASP A 7 23.17 3.35 -17.90
N PHE A 8 22.36 2.87 -18.85
CA PHE A 8 20.97 2.52 -18.62
C PHE A 8 20.48 1.35 -19.49
N VAL A 9 19.36 0.74 -19.06
CA VAL A 9 18.57 -0.23 -19.82
C VAL A 9 17.09 0.14 -19.71
N ASP A 10 16.40 0.17 -20.84
CA ASP A 10 14.96 0.41 -20.88
C ASP A 10 14.19 -0.92 -20.98
N VAL A 11 13.20 -1.10 -20.09
CA VAL A 11 12.30 -2.27 -20.04
C VAL A 11 10.90 -1.82 -20.42
N THR A 12 10.47 -2.12 -21.64
CA THR A 12 9.13 -1.77 -22.16
C THR A 12 8.02 -2.49 -21.40
N LYS A 13 6.92 -1.79 -21.10
CA LYS A 13 5.72 -2.39 -20.52
C LYS A 13 4.90 -3.10 -21.60
N LYS A 14 5.02 -4.43 -21.67
CA LYS A 14 4.42 -5.25 -22.74
C LYS A 14 3.00 -5.71 -22.40
N THR A 15 2.73 -5.97 -21.13
CA THR A 15 1.49 -6.63 -20.70
C THR A 15 0.50 -5.68 -20.04
N GLY A 16 0.95 -4.51 -19.58
CA GLY A 16 0.15 -3.61 -18.76
C GLY A 16 -0.19 -4.22 -17.39
N SER A 17 0.57 -5.24 -16.96
CA SER A 17 0.35 -5.97 -15.71
C SER A 17 1.60 -5.95 -14.84
N TYR A 18 1.53 -6.53 -13.64
CA TYR A 18 2.72 -6.60 -12.78
C TYR A 18 3.87 -7.42 -13.36
N ALA A 19 3.64 -8.20 -14.42
CA ALA A 19 4.71 -8.92 -15.10
C ALA A 19 5.82 -7.96 -15.57
N ASP A 20 5.43 -6.78 -16.07
CA ASP A 20 6.37 -5.76 -16.56
C ASP A 20 7.22 -5.20 -15.40
N VAL A 21 6.60 -5.02 -14.22
CA VAL A 21 7.27 -4.54 -13.01
C VAL A 21 8.28 -5.56 -12.50
N LEU A 22 7.90 -6.84 -12.48
CA LEU A 22 8.79 -7.94 -12.09
C LEU A 22 9.99 -8.05 -13.02
N VAL A 23 9.80 -7.90 -14.35
CA VAL A 23 10.91 -7.88 -15.31
C VAL A 23 11.85 -6.70 -15.04
N ALA A 24 11.32 -5.49 -14.79
CA ALA A 24 12.14 -4.32 -14.49
C ALA A 24 12.96 -4.48 -13.20
N ILE A 25 12.34 -4.99 -12.13
CA ILE A 25 13.04 -5.23 -10.85
C ILE A 25 14.08 -6.33 -10.99
N GLY A 26 13.73 -7.43 -11.67
CA GLY A 26 14.67 -8.53 -11.92
C GLY A 26 15.86 -8.09 -12.77
N MET A 27 15.64 -7.22 -13.77
CA MET A 27 16.72 -6.65 -14.58
C MET A 27 17.63 -5.75 -13.74
N ALA A 28 17.08 -4.90 -12.89
CA ALA A 28 17.88 -4.06 -12.02
C ALA A 28 18.73 -4.88 -11.03
N ASP A 29 18.16 -5.96 -10.49
CA ASP A 29 18.85 -6.89 -9.60
C ASP A 29 19.99 -7.64 -10.33
N LEU A 30 19.71 -8.14 -11.54
CA LEU A 30 20.71 -8.77 -12.42
C LEU A 30 21.90 -7.83 -12.68
N LEU A 31 21.63 -6.58 -13.05
CA LEU A 31 22.68 -5.60 -13.35
C LEU A 31 23.47 -5.18 -12.10
N GLN A 32 22.84 -5.20 -10.93
CA GLN A 32 23.50 -4.93 -9.66
C GLN A 32 24.46 -6.06 -9.25
N GLU A 33 24.22 -7.30 -9.67
CA GLU A 33 25.08 -8.47 -9.41
C GLU A 33 26.43 -8.39 -10.17
N VAL A 34 26.47 -7.70 -11.30
CA VAL A 34 27.66 -7.59 -12.15
C VAL A 34 28.77 -6.83 -11.40
N LYS A 35 29.77 -7.58 -10.92
CA LYS A 35 30.92 -7.01 -10.21
C LYS A 35 31.77 -6.19 -11.15
N ARG A 36 32.00 -4.92 -10.78
CA ARG A 36 32.87 -4.04 -11.55
C ARG A 36 34.34 -4.24 -11.24
N VAL A 37 35.18 -3.96 -12.23
CA VAL A 37 36.64 -4.00 -12.08
C VAL A 37 37.17 -2.87 -11.18
N SER A 38 36.50 -1.71 -11.13
CA SER A 38 37.02 -0.48 -10.51
C SER A 38 36.36 -0.07 -9.19
N THR A 39 35.14 -0.53 -8.86
CA THR A 39 34.41 -0.12 -7.65
C THR A 39 33.44 -1.19 -7.14
N PRO A 40 33.37 -1.47 -5.82
CA PRO A 40 32.58 -2.56 -5.27
C PRO A 40 31.07 -2.28 -5.14
N THR A 41 30.61 -1.03 -5.18
CA THR A 41 29.18 -0.68 -4.97
C THR A 41 28.51 -0.18 -6.24
N ALA A 42 27.54 -0.95 -6.73
CA ALA A 42 26.57 -0.57 -7.77
C ALA A 42 25.26 -0.11 -7.10
N ALA A 43 24.67 0.97 -7.59
CA ALA A 43 23.24 1.18 -7.41
C ALA A 43 22.55 1.13 -8.77
N ALA A 44 21.64 0.18 -8.93
CA ALA A 44 20.67 0.17 -10.02
C ALA A 44 19.41 0.86 -9.53
N THR A 45 19.05 1.97 -10.17
CA THR A 45 17.84 2.76 -9.86
C THR A 45 16.82 2.54 -10.97
N ILE A 46 15.61 2.18 -10.58
CA ILE A 46 14.47 1.99 -11.48
C ILE A 46 13.64 3.25 -11.45
N ARG A 47 13.37 3.81 -12.63
CA ARG A 47 12.45 4.93 -12.83
C ARG A 47 11.29 4.52 -13.74
N ASP A 48 10.06 4.82 -13.35
CA ASP A 48 8.89 4.69 -14.23
C ASP A 48 8.83 5.90 -15.17
N GLU A 49 8.95 5.68 -16.49
CA GLU A 49 8.84 6.72 -17.53
C GLU A 49 7.52 6.63 -18.32
N GLY A 50 6.53 5.90 -17.79
CA GLY A 50 5.19 5.79 -18.38
C GLY A 50 5.02 4.50 -19.19
N ASP A 51 5.56 4.45 -20.41
CA ASP A 51 5.47 3.29 -21.32
C ASP A 51 6.61 2.26 -21.13
N HIS A 52 7.67 2.65 -20.42
CA HIS A 52 8.79 1.79 -20.04
C HIS A 52 9.30 2.13 -18.64
N TYR A 53 10.09 1.21 -18.08
CA TYR A 53 10.94 1.49 -16.92
C TYR A 53 12.36 1.74 -17.41
N ARG A 54 12.99 2.81 -16.94
CA ARG A 54 14.41 3.06 -17.16
C ARG A 54 15.22 2.61 -15.95
N ILE A 55 16.17 1.72 -16.17
CA ILE A 55 17.08 1.21 -15.15
C ILE A 55 18.41 1.91 -15.35
N THR A 56 18.74 2.86 -14.48
CA THR A 56 20.01 3.60 -14.52
C THR A 56 21.02 2.92 -13.60
N ILE A 57 22.24 2.74 -14.08
CA ILE A 57 23.29 2.01 -13.36
C ILE A 57 24.44 2.97 -13.11
N ARG A 58 24.79 3.18 -11.84
CA ARG A 58 25.91 4.05 -11.46
C ARG A 58 26.92 3.34 -10.56
N PRO A 59 28.23 3.37 -10.89
CA PRO A 59 28.79 3.77 -12.19
C PRO A 59 28.35 2.82 -13.33
N ALA A 60 28.47 3.26 -14.58
CA ALA A 60 28.09 2.46 -15.75
C ALA A 60 28.89 1.13 -15.82
N LEU A 61 28.30 0.11 -16.45
CA LEU A 61 28.94 -1.19 -16.68
C LEU A 61 29.66 -1.20 -18.03
N THR A 62 30.70 -2.01 -18.16
CA THR A 62 31.46 -2.19 -19.41
C THR A 62 31.43 -3.65 -19.84
N SER A 63 31.74 -3.92 -21.11
CA SER A 63 31.86 -5.30 -21.61
C SER A 63 32.84 -6.14 -20.77
N LYS A 64 33.92 -5.53 -20.30
CA LYS A 64 34.93 -6.17 -19.44
C LYS A 64 34.39 -6.58 -18.06
N ASP A 65 33.39 -5.87 -17.54
CA ASP A 65 32.74 -6.25 -16.28
C ASP A 65 31.94 -7.54 -16.48
N PHE A 66 31.21 -7.65 -17.60
CA PHE A 66 30.46 -8.87 -17.95
C PHE A 66 31.35 -10.07 -18.28
N GLU A 67 32.53 -9.85 -18.90
CA GLU A 67 33.49 -10.93 -19.16
C GLU A 67 34.03 -11.58 -17.88
N LYS A 68 34.10 -10.83 -16.77
CA LYS A 68 34.54 -11.33 -15.46
C LYS A 68 33.39 -11.81 -14.58
N TRP A 69 32.16 -11.45 -14.94
CA TRP A 69 30.98 -11.85 -14.20
C TRP A 69 30.64 -13.31 -14.48
N HIS A 70 30.47 -14.06 -13.39
CA HIS A 70 30.03 -15.45 -13.42
C HIS A 70 28.58 -15.47 -12.96
N PRO A 71 27.61 -15.37 -13.89
CA PRO A 71 26.20 -15.24 -13.54
C PRO A 71 25.70 -16.48 -12.81
N GLY A 72 25.06 -16.27 -11.66
CA GLY A 72 24.20 -17.27 -11.02
C GLY A 72 22.72 -17.06 -11.36
N PRO A 73 21.83 -17.95 -10.90
CA PRO A 73 20.39 -17.74 -11.02
C PRO A 73 19.92 -16.47 -10.29
N GLY A 74 20.57 -16.11 -9.18
CA GLY A 74 20.23 -14.92 -8.36
C GLY A 74 18.84 -14.97 -7.72
N TYR A 75 18.30 -16.17 -7.58
CA TYR A 75 17.14 -16.49 -6.74
C TYR A 75 17.38 -17.86 -6.10
N CYS A 76 16.73 -18.15 -4.98
CA CYS A 76 16.95 -19.41 -4.28
C CYS A 76 16.28 -20.59 -4.99
N TYR A 77 16.91 -21.76 -4.99
CA TYR A 77 16.26 -23.01 -5.38
C TYR A 77 15.20 -23.40 -4.33
N ILE A 78 14.00 -23.86 -4.72
CA ILE A 78 12.99 -24.26 -3.73
C ILE A 78 13.00 -25.79 -3.58
N LYS A 79 13.51 -26.29 -2.45
CA LYS A 79 13.54 -27.72 -2.14
C LYS A 79 12.16 -28.15 -1.64
N LEU A 80 11.44 -28.90 -2.49
CA LEU A 80 10.06 -29.36 -2.22
C LEU A 80 9.99 -30.80 -1.67
N LYS A 81 11.06 -31.58 -1.79
CA LYS A 81 11.18 -32.97 -1.33
C LYS A 81 12.54 -33.16 -0.66
N GLU A 82 12.63 -34.04 0.32
CA GLU A 82 13.89 -34.35 1.00
C GLU A 82 14.95 -34.90 0.02
N ASP A 83 14.52 -35.84 -0.82
CA ASP A 83 15.33 -36.43 -1.89
C ASP A 83 15.12 -35.64 -3.20
N ASP A 84 15.88 -34.56 -3.37
CA ASP A 84 15.95 -33.80 -4.62
C ASP A 84 17.42 -33.74 -5.11
N PRO A 85 17.80 -34.57 -6.11
CA PRO A 85 19.18 -34.65 -6.59
C PRO A 85 19.64 -33.39 -7.33
N ASP A 86 18.71 -32.55 -7.77
CA ASP A 86 19.00 -31.31 -8.51
C ASP A 86 19.21 -30.10 -7.59
N CYS A 87 18.88 -30.24 -6.30
CA CYS A 87 19.03 -29.22 -5.28
C CYS A 87 20.52 -28.90 -5.06
N PRO A 88 20.94 -27.61 -5.12
CA PRO A 88 22.31 -27.24 -4.75
C PRO A 88 22.62 -27.52 -3.27
N PRO A 89 23.92 -27.62 -2.91
CA PRO A 89 24.35 -27.72 -1.51
C PRO A 89 24.08 -26.44 -0.70
N THR A 90 24.01 -25.27 -1.35
CA THR A 90 23.73 -23.97 -0.71
C THR A 90 22.82 -23.11 -1.59
N GLY A 91 22.19 -22.07 -1.04
CA GLY A 91 21.32 -21.17 -1.83
C GLY A 91 19.96 -21.78 -2.17
N TYR A 92 19.44 -22.67 -1.32
CA TYR A 92 18.09 -23.21 -1.44
C TYR A 92 17.21 -22.80 -0.26
N TYR A 93 15.89 -22.76 -0.49
CA TYR A 93 14.84 -22.61 0.51
C TYR A 93 14.23 -23.99 0.80
N ASP A 94 14.30 -24.42 2.05
CA ASP A 94 13.69 -25.68 2.48
C ASP A 94 12.20 -25.49 2.81
N TYR A 95 11.35 -25.89 1.87
CA TYR A 95 9.91 -25.67 1.98
C TYR A 95 9.26 -26.53 3.08
N GLU A 96 9.64 -27.80 3.18
CA GLU A 96 9.04 -28.71 4.15
C GLU A 96 9.52 -28.38 5.58
N ALA A 97 10.79 -28.01 5.76
CA ALA A 97 11.28 -27.52 7.06
C ALA A 97 10.54 -26.25 7.50
N ALA A 98 10.35 -25.27 6.61
CA ALA A 98 9.62 -24.04 6.92
C ALA A 98 8.14 -24.30 7.23
N ARG A 99 7.50 -25.26 6.56
CA ARG A 99 6.13 -25.71 6.91
C ARG A 99 6.07 -26.40 8.28
N GLY A 100 7.06 -27.22 8.60
CA GLY A 100 7.20 -27.83 9.92
C GLY A 100 7.29 -26.78 11.02
N GLN A 101 8.14 -25.76 10.83
CA GLN A 101 8.26 -24.62 11.74
C GLN A 101 6.92 -23.87 11.90
N GLU A 102 6.22 -23.58 10.81
CA GLU A 102 4.91 -22.91 10.89
C GLU A 102 3.89 -23.73 11.69
N LYS A 103 3.87 -25.06 11.50
CA LYS A 103 2.96 -25.95 12.23
C LYS A 103 3.23 -25.87 13.74
N VAL A 104 4.48 -26.04 14.15
CA VAL A 104 4.89 -25.93 15.57
C VAL A 104 4.55 -24.56 16.14
N TYR A 105 4.82 -23.49 15.37
CA TYR A 105 4.54 -22.12 15.80
C TYR A 105 3.03 -21.84 15.95
N LYS A 106 2.19 -22.38 15.05
CA LYS A 106 0.72 -22.26 15.15
C LYS A 106 0.18 -23.02 16.35
N GLU A 107 0.62 -24.26 16.57
CA GLU A 107 0.25 -25.04 17.76
C GLU A 107 0.65 -24.30 19.05
N TYR A 108 1.82 -23.64 19.05
CA TYR A 108 2.25 -22.77 20.14
C TYR A 108 1.35 -21.54 20.32
N GLN A 109 0.95 -20.85 19.25
CA GLN A 109 0.04 -19.70 19.35
C GLN A 109 -1.37 -20.10 19.84
N GLU A 110 -1.88 -21.24 19.38
CA GLU A 110 -3.18 -21.78 19.80
C GLU A 110 -3.17 -22.19 21.28
N THR A 111 -2.07 -22.78 21.75
CA THR A 111 -1.88 -23.13 23.18
C THR A 111 -1.66 -21.91 24.05
N LEU A 112 -1.01 -20.85 23.54
CA LEU A 112 -0.87 -19.58 24.25
C LEU A 112 -2.22 -18.93 24.56
N GLY A 113 -3.15 -18.86 23.59
CA GLY A 113 -4.57 -18.51 23.79
C GLY A 113 -4.94 -17.69 25.05
N LYS A 114 -5.94 -18.13 25.83
CA LYS A 114 -6.40 -17.43 27.05
C LYS A 114 -5.38 -17.36 28.21
N GLN A 115 -4.17 -17.91 28.06
CA GLN A 115 -3.16 -18.03 29.12
C GLN A 115 -1.76 -17.53 28.72
N ALA A 116 -1.66 -16.70 27.67
CA ALA A 116 -0.40 -16.33 27.04
C ALA A 116 0.65 -15.79 28.04
N THR A 117 0.22 -14.97 28.99
CA THR A 117 1.09 -14.39 30.03
C THR A 117 1.59 -15.43 31.05
N LYS A 118 0.81 -16.49 31.35
CA LYS A 118 1.20 -17.56 32.28
C LYS A 118 2.14 -18.56 31.62
N VAL A 119 1.87 -18.93 30.38
CA VAL A 119 2.66 -19.91 29.62
C VAL A 119 4.02 -19.32 29.24
N ALA A 120 4.07 -18.06 28.81
CA ALA A 120 5.34 -17.38 28.53
C ALA A 120 6.23 -17.31 29.79
N LYS A 121 5.64 -16.99 30.94
CA LYS A 121 6.35 -16.93 32.23
C LYS A 121 6.81 -18.30 32.70
N SER A 122 5.98 -19.35 32.57
CA SER A 122 6.33 -20.73 32.90
C SER A 122 7.46 -21.30 32.02
N LEU A 123 7.49 -20.97 30.72
CA LEU A 123 8.54 -21.42 29.81
C LEU A 123 9.88 -20.76 30.16
N GLN A 124 9.84 -19.47 30.50
CA GLN A 124 11.00 -18.72 30.97
C GLN A 124 11.52 -19.24 32.33
N GLU A 125 10.61 -19.60 33.26
CA GLU A 125 10.93 -20.23 34.55
C GLU A 125 11.49 -21.66 34.41
N GLN A 126 11.15 -22.38 33.32
CA GLN A 126 11.66 -23.72 33.00
C GLN A 126 12.89 -23.72 32.08
N GLY A 127 13.38 -22.55 31.66
CA GLY A 127 14.52 -22.42 30.74
C GLY A 127 14.25 -22.94 29.32
N LEU A 128 12.98 -23.04 28.91
CA LEU A 128 12.57 -23.50 27.58
C LEU A 128 12.42 -22.30 26.63
N GLU A 129 13.09 -22.36 25.49
CA GLU A 129 12.98 -21.33 24.45
C GLU A 129 11.62 -21.37 23.73
N HIS A 130 11.12 -20.20 23.33
CA HIS A 130 9.93 -20.10 22.50
C HIS A 130 10.21 -20.60 21.08
N PRO A 131 9.25 -21.29 20.43
CA PRO A 131 9.46 -21.77 19.07
C PRO A 131 9.67 -20.60 18.12
N VAL A 132 10.64 -20.78 17.22
CA VAL A 132 11.01 -19.78 16.21
C VAL A 132 9.83 -19.55 15.26
N PRO A 133 9.46 -18.29 14.97
CA PRO A 133 8.44 -18.00 13.96
C PRO A 133 8.87 -18.52 12.58
N PRO A 134 7.92 -18.92 11.72
CA PRO A 134 8.24 -19.33 10.36
C PRO A 134 8.88 -18.17 9.57
N PRO A 135 9.70 -18.47 8.55
CA PRO A 135 10.28 -17.45 7.68
C PRO A 135 9.20 -16.57 7.05
N ASP A 136 9.49 -15.27 6.95
CA ASP A 136 8.56 -14.26 6.42
C ASP A 136 8.18 -14.51 4.94
N ASP A 137 9.03 -15.20 4.18
CA ASP A 137 8.78 -15.57 2.77
C ASP A 137 7.83 -16.76 2.60
N LEU A 138 7.57 -17.53 3.67
CA LEU A 138 6.75 -18.75 3.59
C LEU A 138 5.39 -18.53 2.90
N PRO A 139 4.62 -17.45 3.15
CA PRO A 139 3.37 -17.19 2.43
C PRO A 139 3.55 -17.09 0.91
N VAL A 140 4.61 -16.42 0.46
CA VAL A 140 4.92 -16.23 -0.97
C VAL A 140 5.28 -17.57 -1.61
N ILE A 141 6.11 -18.38 -0.94
CA ILE A 141 6.50 -19.71 -1.41
C ILE A 141 5.30 -20.67 -1.44
N LYS A 142 4.40 -20.61 -0.45
CA LYS A 142 3.16 -21.39 -0.45
C LYS A 142 2.26 -21.01 -1.62
N THR A 143 2.05 -19.72 -1.87
CA THR A 143 1.28 -19.25 -3.02
C THR A 143 1.90 -19.73 -4.33
N PHE A 144 3.22 -19.60 -4.49
CA PHE A 144 3.93 -20.15 -5.64
C PHE A 144 3.71 -21.65 -5.81
N ASN A 145 3.91 -22.44 -4.76
CA ASN A 145 3.75 -23.89 -4.82
C ASN A 145 2.31 -24.32 -5.13
N ALA A 146 1.30 -23.58 -4.65
CA ALA A 146 -0.10 -23.82 -4.99
C ALA A 146 -0.41 -23.46 -6.45
N MET A 147 0.12 -22.34 -6.94
CA MET A 147 -0.25 -21.78 -8.26
C MET A 147 0.63 -22.27 -9.41
N ARG A 148 1.72 -22.99 -9.16
CA ARG A 148 2.56 -23.56 -10.23
C ARG A 148 1.89 -24.74 -10.96
N MET A 149 0.76 -25.27 -10.47
CA MET A 149 -0.01 -26.35 -11.11
C MET A 149 0.84 -27.56 -11.52
N GLY A 150 1.82 -27.93 -10.67
CA GLY A 150 2.75 -29.03 -10.92
C GLY A 150 3.95 -28.69 -11.81
N SER A 151 4.00 -27.49 -12.42
CA SER A 151 5.18 -27.01 -13.15
C SER A 151 6.41 -26.95 -12.24
N ASN A 152 7.55 -27.37 -12.77
CA ASN A 152 8.85 -27.26 -12.10
C ASN A 152 9.77 -26.22 -12.78
N SER A 153 9.20 -25.32 -13.59
CA SER A 153 9.96 -24.37 -14.41
C SER A 153 10.91 -23.49 -13.60
N TYR A 154 10.51 -23.09 -12.39
CA TYR A 154 11.34 -22.29 -11.49
C TYR A 154 12.67 -22.98 -11.14
N ASN A 155 12.63 -24.24 -10.70
CA ASN A 155 13.82 -25.02 -10.34
C ASN A 155 14.57 -25.54 -11.59
N GLN A 156 13.85 -25.88 -12.66
CA GLN A 156 14.45 -26.28 -13.94
C GLN A 156 15.26 -25.15 -14.56
N LEU A 157 14.73 -23.92 -14.55
CA LEU A 157 15.44 -22.75 -15.05
C LEU A 157 16.62 -22.42 -14.16
N HIS A 158 16.49 -22.55 -12.83
CA HIS A 158 17.60 -22.40 -11.90
C HIS A 158 18.75 -23.37 -12.22
N LYS A 159 18.43 -24.64 -12.50
CA LYS A 159 19.43 -25.64 -12.91
C LYS A 159 20.06 -25.29 -14.25
N ALA A 160 19.25 -25.01 -15.28
CA ALA A 160 19.73 -24.67 -16.61
C ALA A 160 20.65 -23.44 -16.61
N LEU A 161 20.33 -22.41 -15.83
CA LEU A 161 21.17 -21.21 -15.68
C LEU A 161 22.55 -21.54 -15.09
N ARG A 162 22.64 -22.40 -14.08
CA ARG A 162 23.93 -22.83 -13.50
C ARG A 162 24.79 -23.64 -14.46
N GLU A 163 24.16 -24.41 -15.33
CA GLU A 163 24.84 -25.29 -16.30
C GLU A 163 25.25 -24.56 -17.59
N THR A 164 24.73 -23.36 -17.81
CA THR A 164 24.99 -22.58 -19.03
C THR A 164 26.30 -21.80 -18.92
N THR A 165 27.32 -22.21 -19.68
CA THR A 165 28.64 -21.57 -19.65
C THR A 165 28.69 -20.20 -20.34
N GLY A 166 27.94 -20.00 -21.43
CA GLY A 166 27.88 -18.75 -22.19
C GLY A 166 26.90 -17.69 -21.66
N LEU A 167 26.39 -17.85 -20.43
CA LEU A 167 25.27 -17.04 -19.91
C LEU A 167 25.59 -15.54 -19.86
N SER A 168 26.82 -15.14 -19.50
CA SER A 168 27.21 -13.72 -19.44
C SER A 168 27.12 -13.05 -20.81
N ARG A 169 27.58 -13.73 -21.87
CA ARG A 169 27.50 -13.25 -23.25
C ARG A 169 26.06 -13.23 -23.78
N LEU A 170 25.24 -14.22 -23.42
CA LEU A 170 23.81 -14.21 -23.71
C LEU A 170 23.14 -12.97 -23.09
N VAL A 171 23.42 -12.67 -21.82
CA VAL A 171 22.92 -11.47 -21.15
C VAL A 171 23.37 -10.20 -21.87
N MET A 172 24.66 -10.07 -22.21
CA MET A 172 25.18 -8.93 -22.96
C MET A 172 24.43 -8.71 -24.28
N SER A 173 24.08 -9.80 -24.99
CA SER A 173 23.28 -9.71 -26.22
C SER A 173 21.84 -9.25 -25.98
N ARG A 174 21.23 -9.71 -24.88
CA ARG A 174 19.84 -9.38 -24.52
C ARG A 174 19.66 -7.94 -24.06
N ILE A 175 20.68 -7.35 -23.44
CA ILE A 175 20.68 -5.95 -23.00
C ILE A 175 21.25 -4.98 -24.04
N GLY A 176 21.64 -5.48 -25.22
CA GLY A 176 22.15 -4.65 -26.32
C GLY A 176 23.60 -4.17 -26.16
N LEU A 177 24.37 -4.74 -25.22
CA LEU A 177 25.78 -4.39 -25.00
C LEU A 177 26.70 -5.07 -26.04
N ALA A 178 26.30 -6.22 -26.55
CA ALA A 178 27.02 -6.93 -27.62
C ALA A 178 26.05 -7.45 -28.69
N ASN A 179 26.57 -7.66 -29.90
CA ASN A 179 25.83 -8.40 -30.92
C ASN A 179 25.69 -9.87 -30.50
N PHE A 180 24.59 -10.51 -30.91
CA PHE A 180 24.41 -11.94 -30.70
C PHE A 180 25.53 -12.73 -31.40
N ASP A 181 26.24 -13.55 -30.62
CA ASP A 181 27.25 -14.48 -31.13
C ASP A 181 26.56 -15.80 -31.54
N PRO A 182 26.58 -16.18 -32.84
CA PRO A 182 25.96 -17.42 -33.30
C PRO A 182 26.48 -18.68 -32.59
N ALA A 183 27.70 -18.64 -32.03
CA ALA A 183 28.24 -19.75 -31.23
C ALA A 183 27.43 -20.03 -29.96
N LEU A 184 26.68 -19.05 -29.45
CA LEU A 184 25.81 -19.17 -28.26
C LEU A 184 24.44 -19.80 -28.57
N GLN A 185 24.14 -20.08 -29.83
CA GLN A 185 22.85 -20.65 -30.24
C GLN A 185 22.61 -22.04 -29.62
N GLN A 186 23.66 -22.75 -29.22
CA GLN A 186 23.57 -24.04 -28.52
C GLN A 186 23.18 -23.94 -27.04
N ASP A 187 23.40 -22.78 -26.41
CA ASP A 187 23.16 -22.54 -24.99
C ASP A 187 21.71 -22.14 -24.68
N GLU A 188 20.98 -21.64 -25.69
CA GLU A 188 19.61 -21.14 -25.52
C GLU A 188 18.50 -22.21 -25.45
N PRO A 189 18.54 -23.33 -26.21
CA PRO A 189 17.50 -24.35 -26.17
C PRO A 189 17.23 -24.96 -24.79
N PRO A 190 18.23 -25.29 -23.95
CA PRO A 190 17.99 -25.76 -22.58
C PRO A 190 17.23 -24.75 -21.73
N LEU A 191 17.57 -23.46 -21.83
CA LEU A 191 16.91 -22.37 -21.10
C LEU A 191 15.45 -22.19 -21.55
N LYS A 192 15.21 -22.20 -22.86
CA LYS A 192 13.85 -22.15 -23.44
C LYS A 192 12.99 -23.32 -23.01
N LYS A 193 13.56 -24.53 -22.96
CA LYS A 193 12.85 -25.74 -22.51
C LYS A 193 12.52 -25.70 -21.01
N ALA A 194 13.39 -25.10 -20.21
CA ALA A 194 13.22 -25.00 -18.76
C ALA A 194 12.21 -23.90 -18.34
N ALA A 195 12.08 -22.84 -19.14
CA ALA A 195 11.16 -21.75 -18.88
C ALA A 195 9.70 -22.14 -19.19
N SER A 196 8.78 -21.67 -18.37
CA SER A 196 7.34 -21.82 -18.60
C SER A 196 6.61 -20.61 -18.02
N VAL A 197 5.65 -20.10 -18.79
CA VAL A 197 4.82 -18.96 -18.40
C VAL A 197 3.83 -19.40 -17.32
N LEU A 198 4.05 -18.98 -16.07
CA LEU A 198 3.11 -19.25 -14.98
C LEU A 198 2.14 -18.07 -14.81
N GLN A 199 0.87 -18.39 -14.54
CA GLN A 199 -0.18 -17.38 -14.33
C GLN A 199 0.12 -16.45 -13.14
N LEU A 200 0.83 -16.96 -12.12
CA LEU A 200 1.27 -16.16 -10.97
C LEU A 200 2.25 -15.03 -11.35
N PHE A 201 3.01 -15.19 -12.43
CA PHE A 201 3.93 -14.14 -12.90
C PHE A 201 3.36 -13.36 -14.09
N ASN A 202 2.33 -13.91 -14.73
CA ASN A 202 1.71 -13.39 -15.94
C ASN A 202 0.19 -13.35 -15.77
N PRO A 203 -0.37 -12.44 -14.94
CA PRO A 203 -1.77 -12.47 -14.55
C PRO A 203 -2.72 -12.14 -15.70
N ALA A 204 -2.26 -11.35 -16.67
CA ALA A 204 -2.99 -11.07 -17.92
C ALA A 204 -3.19 -12.34 -18.76
N ALA A 205 -2.39 -13.38 -18.53
CA ALA A 205 -2.54 -14.71 -19.13
C ALA A 205 -3.64 -15.57 -18.51
N GLY A 206 -4.31 -15.07 -17.47
CA GLY A 206 -5.39 -15.80 -16.82
C GLY A 206 -6.56 -16.09 -17.74
N LYS A 207 -7.27 -17.19 -17.47
CA LYS A 207 -8.49 -17.55 -18.20
C LYS A 207 -9.52 -16.40 -18.14
N GLY A 208 -10.06 -15.97 -19.29
CA GLY A 208 -11.20 -15.06 -19.36
C GLY A 208 -10.90 -13.56 -19.32
N THR A 209 -9.64 -13.12 -19.19
CA THR A 209 -9.28 -11.68 -19.13
C THR A 209 -9.36 -10.94 -20.48
N HIS A 210 -9.37 -11.66 -21.61
CA HIS A 210 -9.38 -11.06 -22.96
C HIS A 210 -10.35 -11.70 -23.98
N ARG A 211 -11.40 -12.39 -23.54
CA ARG A 211 -12.41 -12.94 -24.48
C ARG A 211 -13.77 -12.25 -24.32
N PRO A 212 -14.37 -11.71 -25.41
CA PRO A 212 -15.71 -11.12 -25.39
C PRO A 212 -16.82 -12.08 -24.92
N LYS A 213 -16.58 -13.40 -24.97
CA LYS A 213 -17.46 -14.43 -24.43
C LYS A 213 -16.62 -15.54 -23.79
N PRO A 214 -16.96 -16.02 -22.58
CA PRO A 214 -16.29 -17.15 -21.95
C PRO A 214 -16.82 -18.45 -22.57
N ASP A 215 -16.21 -18.88 -23.67
CA ASP A 215 -16.71 -19.95 -24.54
C ASP A 215 -15.84 -21.22 -24.55
N SER A 216 -14.74 -21.30 -23.79
CA SER A 216 -14.04 -22.57 -23.58
C SER A 216 -13.31 -22.68 -22.25
N SER A 217 -13.20 -23.92 -21.74
CA SER A 217 -12.48 -24.31 -20.52
C SER A 217 -11.00 -24.65 -20.77
N ALA A 218 -10.61 -24.79 -22.04
CA ALA A 218 -9.24 -25.03 -22.47
C ALA A 218 -8.40 -23.75 -22.27
N ALA A 219 -7.16 -23.90 -21.79
CA ALA A 219 -6.22 -22.81 -21.73
C ALA A 219 -6.12 -22.16 -23.12
N ALA A 220 -6.39 -20.85 -23.22
CA ALA A 220 -5.72 -20.09 -24.26
C ALA A 220 -4.25 -20.12 -23.86
N GLY A 221 -3.53 -21.18 -24.25
CA GLY A 221 -2.10 -21.25 -24.03
C GLY A 221 -1.49 -19.94 -24.54
N PHE A 222 -0.65 -19.31 -23.73
CA PHE A 222 0.24 -18.30 -24.26
C PHE A 222 0.95 -18.91 -25.46
N SER A 223 1.09 -18.16 -26.54
CA SER A 223 1.89 -18.63 -27.67
C SER A 223 3.28 -19.00 -27.16
N ASP A 224 3.83 -20.16 -27.54
CA ASP A 224 5.23 -20.52 -27.25
C ASP A 224 6.21 -19.44 -27.72
N LYS A 225 5.79 -18.56 -28.63
CA LYS A 225 6.55 -17.39 -29.10
C LYS A 225 6.65 -16.25 -28.08
N LEU A 226 5.85 -16.27 -27.00
CA LEU A 226 5.84 -15.28 -25.92
C LEU A 226 6.55 -15.75 -24.65
N ALA A 227 6.91 -17.05 -24.56
CA ALA A 227 7.69 -17.57 -23.46
C ALA A 227 9.17 -17.20 -23.64
N ASP A 228 9.56 -16.01 -23.19
CA ASP A 228 10.97 -15.62 -23.13
C ASP A 228 11.59 -16.10 -21.81
N TRP A 229 12.52 -17.05 -21.89
CA TRP A 229 13.24 -17.57 -20.73
C TRP A 229 13.94 -16.46 -19.95
N PHE A 230 14.39 -15.41 -20.64
CA PHE A 230 15.08 -14.31 -20.01
C PHE A 230 14.10 -13.49 -19.16
N GLU A 231 12.91 -13.18 -19.67
CA GLU A 231 11.89 -12.50 -18.86
C GLU A 231 11.40 -13.34 -17.69
N GLU A 232 11.17 -14.65 -17.89
CA GLU A 232 10.77 -15.53 -16.79
C GLU A 232 11.85 -15.64 -15.71
N TRP A 233 13.14 -15.65 -16.11
CA TRP A 233 14.25 -15.56 -15.17
C TRP A 233 14.17 -14.27 -14.33
N LEU A 234 14.00 -13.11 -14.98
CA LEU A 234 13.90 -11.83 -14.28
C LEU A 234 12.68 -11.80 -13.33
N LYS A 235 11.55 -12.37 -13.73
CA LYS A 235 10.35 -12.49 -12.86
C LYS A 235 10.63 -13.35 -11.62
N PHE A 236 11.35 -14.47 -11.76
CA PHE A 236 11.73 -15.31 -10.63
C PHE A 236 12.70 -14.62 -9.67
N ARG A 237 13.65 -13.82 -10.18
CA ARG A 237 14.50 -12.95 -9.33
C ARG A 237 13.65 -11.96 -8.54
N ALA A 238 12.75 -11.24 -9.22
CA ALA A 238 11.92 -10.21 -8.60
C ALA A 238 10.88 -10.74 -7.59
N MET A 239 10.51 -12.01 -7.66
CA MET A 239 9.60 -12.65 -6.68
C MET A 239 10.06 -12.43 -5.24
N HIS A 240 11.35 -12.60 -4.96
CA HIS A 240 11.91 -12.48 -3.61
C HIS A 240 12.20 -11.03 -3.20
N LEU A 241 12.09 -10.10 -4.14
CA LEU A 241 12.45 -8.70 -3.96
C LEU A 241 11.22 -7.80 -3.83
N ALA A 242 10.13 -8.10 -4.54
CA ALA A 242 8.97 -7.21 -4.62
C ALA A 242 7.59 -7.88 -4.45
N MET A 243 7.49 -9.21 -4.49
CA MET A 243 6.19 -9.91 -4.40
C MET A 243 5.78 -10.17 -2.94
N LEU A 244 4.54 -9.81 -2.63
CA LEU A 244 3.84 -10.12 -1.39
C LEU A 244 2.58 -10.92 -1.72
N THR A 245 2.26 -11.92 -0.91
CA THR A 245 1.03 -12.71 -1.08
C THR A 245 0.28 -12.80 0.23
N TYR A 246 -1.04 -12.65 0.16
CA TYR A 246 -1.92 -12.66 1.31
C TYR A 246 -3.13 -13.54 1.04
N PRO A 247 -3.46 -14.48 1.93
CA PRO A 247 -4.70 -15.24 1.85
C PRO A 247 -5.90 -14.34 2.18
N VAL A 248 -6.97 -14.45 1.41
CA VAL A 248 -8.25 -13.75 1.62
C VAL A 248 -9.37 -14.79 1.61
N GLY A 249 -9.65 -15.39 2.77
CA GLY A 249 -10.45 -16.61 2.83
C GLY A 249 -9.73 -17.75 2.11
N ASP A 250 -10.41 -18.41 1.18
CA ASP A 250 -9.79 -19.43 0.31
C ASP A 250 -9.07 -18.83 -0.90
N ASP A 251 -9.25 -17.54 -1.16
CA ASP A 251 -8.68 -16.83 -2.29
C ASP A 251 -7.29 -16.26 -1.95
N THR A 252 -6.56 -15.79 -2.96
CA THR A 252 -5.23 -15.20 -2.78
C THR A 252 -5.14 -13.84 -3.43
N LYS A 253 -4.62 -12.87 -2.70
CA LYS A 253 -4.28 -11.54 -3.23
C LYS A 253 -2.77 -11.39 -3.32
N VAL A 254 -2.29 -11.00 -4.49
CA VAL A 254 -0.87 -10.78 -4.78
C VAL A 254 -0.64 -9.28 -4.96
N PHE A 255 0.42 -8.76 -4.34
CA PHE A 255 0.88 -7.39 -4.46
C PHE A 255 2.31 -7.40 -4.98
N ILE A 256 2.58 -6.62 -6.01
CA ILE A 256 3.94 -6.33 -6.47
C ILE A 256 4.22 -4.85 -6.21
N ILE A 257 5.26 -4.57 -5.43
CA ILE A 257 5.73 -3.20 -5.18
C ILE A 257 6.11 -2.56 -6.52
N ALA A 258 5.48 -1.45 -6.86
CA ALA A 258 5.72 -0.70 -8.08
C ALA A 258 6.62 0.51 -7.78
N PRO A 259 7.87 0.54 -8.28
CA PRO A 259 8.76 1.68 -8.08
C PRO A 259 8.34 2.86 -8.97
N GLU A 260 8.52 4.08 -8.45
CA GLU A 260 8.50 5.31 -9.26
C GLU A 260 9.93 5.80 -9.51
N ASN A 261 10.74 5.86 -8.45
CA ASN A 261 12.17 6.17 -8.47
C ASN A 261 12.86 5.50 -7.28
N ALA A 262 13.19 4.21 -7.41
CA ALA A 262 13.73 3.42 -6.31
C ALA A 262 14.79 2.42 -6.76
N THR A 263 15.70 2.10 -5.84
CA THR A 263 16.68 1.01 -6.00
C THR A 263 16.08 -0.33 -5.60
N VAL A 264 16.68 -1.42 -6.09
CA VAL A 264 16.25 -2.79 -5.73
C VAL A 264 16.33 -3.02 -4.22
N ASN A 265 17.40 -2.56 -3.57
CA ASN A 265 17.57 -2.69 -2.12
C ASN A 265 16.44 -2.00 -1.34
N GLN A 266 16.05 -0.80 -1.77
CA GLN A 266 14.94 -0.06 -1.15
C GLN A 266 13.61 -0.82 -1.29
N ILE A 267 13.36 -1.41 -2.46
CA ILE A 267 12.16 -2.22 -2.70
C ILE A 267 12.15 -3.47 -1.80
N ALA A 268 13.29 -4.17 -1.72
CA ALA A 268 13.45 -5.36 -0.89
C ALA A 268 13.28 -5.06 0.62
N LEU A 269 13.80 -3.93 1.09
CA LEU A 269 13.63 -3.47 2.48
C LEU A 269 12.16 -3.21 2.81
N LEU A 270 11.42 -2.54 1.92
CA LEU A 270 9.99 -2.32 2.09
C LEU A 270 9.22 -3.65 2.10
N ARG A 271 9.53 -4.55 1.16
CA ARG A 271 8.91 -5.89 1.12
C ARG A 271 9.10 -6.64 2.42
N GLN A 272 10.33 -6.69 2.94
CA GLN A 272 10.65 -7.37 4.18
C GLN A 272 9.84 -6.80 5.36
N SER A 273 9.75 -5.47 5.45
CA SER A 273 8.94 -4.81 6.48
C SER A 273 7.45 -5.18 6.39
N LEU A 274 6.90 -5.28 5.18
CA LEU A 274 5.48 -5.61 4.96
C LEU A 274 5.15 -7.08 5.25
N LEU A 275 6.08 -8.01 4.96
CA LEU A 275 5.89 -9.43 5.30
C LEU A 275 5.90 -9.63 6.82
N ALA A 276 6.84 -8.99 7.53
CA ALA A 276 6.94 -9.07 8.98
C ALA A 276 5.67 -8.58 9.70
N GLN A 277 4.90 -7.67 9.08
CA GLN A 277 3.65 -7.16 9.64
C GLN A 277 2.47 -8.13 9.55
N ARG A 278 2.56 -9.20 8.75
CA ARG A 278 1.52 -10.23 8.60
C ARG A 278 0.10 -9.65 8.38
N LEU A 279 0.01 -8.74 7.41
CA LEU A 279 -1.24 -8.04 7.09
C LEU A 279 -2.37 -9.02 6.71
N PHE A 280 -3.62 -8.63 6.98
CA PHE A 280 -4.80 -9.47 6.76
C PHE A 280 -6.04 -8.63 6.41
N GLY A 281 -7.10 -9.32 5.97
CA GLY A 281 -8.37 -8.72 5.58
C GLY A 281 -8.52 -8.61 4.06
N SER A 282 -9.52 -7.85 3.60
CA SER A 282 -9.75 -7.63 2.16
C SER A 282 -9.49 -6.19 1.74
N LEU A 283 -10.35 -5.25 2.13
CA LEU A 283 -10.12 -3.80 2.00
C LEU A 283 -9.13 -3.31 3.06
N TRP A 284 -9.19 -3.89 4.26
CA TRP A 284 -8.29 -3.60 5.36
C TRP A 284 -6.85 -3.92 5.00
N LEU A 285 -6.65 -5.02 4.27
CA LEU A 285 -5.35 -5.38 3.73
C LEU A 285 -4.80 -4.27 2.82
N ASP A 286 -5.61 -3.74 1.91
CA ASP A 286 -5.21 -2.64 1.01
C ASP A 286 -4.87 -1.38 1.79
N ILE A 287 -5.72 -1.03 2.76
CA ILE A 287 -5.53 0.13 3.61
C ILE A 287 -4.23 0.02 4.41
N GLN A 288 -4.00 -1.14 5.05
CA GLN A 288 -2.77 -1.36 5.82
C GLN A 288 -1.54 -1.37 4.92
N ALA A 289 -1.59 -1.99 3.73
CA ALA A 289 -0.46 -1.99 2.81
C ALA A 289 -0.05 -0.56 2.42
N ILE A 290 -1.02 0.30 2.08
CA ILE A 290 -0.76 1.70 1.71
C ILE A 290 -0.20 2.49 2.91
N LEU A 291 -0.88 2.46 4.06
CA LEU A 291 -0.48 3.24 5.23
C LEU A 291 0.86 2.76 5.83
N SER A 292 1.09 1.45 5.87
CA SER A 292 2.34 0.88 6.35
C SER A 292 3.51 1.20 5.42
N SER A 293 3.28 1.28 4.11
CA SER A 293 4.32 1.68 3.16
C SER A 293 4.66 3.15 3.27
N ALA A 294 3.64 4.02 3.32
CA ALA A 294 3.85 5.45 3.53
C ALA A 294 4.61 5.70 4.85
N LYS A 295 4.19 5.04 5.94
CA LYS A 295 4.87 5.09 7.24
C LYS A 295 6.33 4.63 7.13
N PHE A 296 6.58 3.46 6.53
CA PHE A 296 7.92 2.90 6.40
C PHE A 296 8.86 3.85 5.65
N LEU A 297 8.39 4.40 4.53
CA LEU A 297 9.14 5.33 3.70
C LEU A 297 9.49 6.63 4.44
N ILE A 298 8.58 7.15 5.27
CA ILE A 298 8.84 8.33 6.11
C ILE A 298 9.83 8.01 7.23
N GLU A 299 9.65 6.90 7.96
CA GLU A 299 10.52 6.50 9.07
C GLU A 299 11.97 6.25 8.62
N HIS A 300 12.16 5.81 7.37
CA HIS A 300 13.47 5.53 6.78
C HIS A 300 13.95 6.66 5.84
N SER A 301 13.32 7.83 5.90
CA SER A 301 13.78 9.02 5.17
C SER A 301 14.93 9.72 5.89
N GLN A 302 15.82 10.37 5.13
CA GLN A 302 16.93 11.17 5.66
C GLN A 302 16.44 12.37 6.48
N GLU A 303 15.23 12.84 6.20
CA GLU A 303 14.60 13.97 6.87
C GLU A 303 14.10 13.60 8.28
N TYR A 304 13.84 12.32 8.54
CA TYR A 304 13.42 11.86 9.85
C TYR A 304 14.62 11.73 10.78
N ALA A 305 14.67 12.57 11.82
CA ALA A 305 15.80 12.65 12.75
C ALA A 305 16.13 11.32 13.48
N GLY A 306 15.16 10.39 13.52
CA GLY A 306 15.31 9.08 14.17
C GLY A 306 16.00 7.99 13.34
N SER A 307 16.43 8.24 12.09
CA SER A 307 17.06 7.21 11.26
C SER A 307 18.24 7.70 10.41
N GLN A 308 19.18 6.78 10.10
CA GLN A 308 20.14 6.98 9.01
C GLN A 308 19.46 6.62 7.68
N GLY A 309 18.45 7.42 7.33
CA GLY A 309 17.50 7.10 6.27
C GLY A 309 18.15 6.71 4.95
N VAL A 310 17.57 5.71 4.28
CA VAL A 310 17.98 5.23 2.95
C VAL A 310 17.17 5.87 1.83
N PHE A 311 16.15 6.66 2.18
CA PHE A 311 15.32 7.41 1.24
C PHE A 311 15.61 8.91 1.36
N THR A 312 15.64 9.62 0.24
CA THR A 312 15.66 11.08 0.23
C THR A 312 14.26 11.56 -0.12
N MET A 313 13.60 12.25 0.81
CA MET A 313 12.22 12.73 0.59
C MET A 313 12.12 14.23 0.35
N ARG A 314 13.17 15.03 0.58
CA ARG A 314 13.11 16.47 0.34
C ARG A 314 12.60 16.79 -1.06
N GLY A 315 11.51 17.55 -1.13
CA GLY A 315 10.82 17.91 -2.38
C GLY A 315 9.98 16.80 -3.01
N HIS A 316 9.80 15.67 -2.32
CA HIS A 316 9.12 14.48 -2.80
C HIS A 316 8.12 13.97 -1.75
N THR A 317 7.28 13.05 -2.20
CA THR A 317 6.31 12.31 -1.41
C THR A 317 6.66 10.82 -1.43
N PRO A 318 6.08 9.99 -0.55
CA PRO A 318 6.25 8.54 -0.63
C PRO A 318 5.91 7.95 -2.01
N GLN A 319 4.93 8.55 -2.71
CA GLN A 319 4.51 8.13 -4.06
C GLN A 319 5.60 8.34 -5.12
N ASP A 320 6.45 9.36 -4.95
CA ASP A 320 7.53 9.67 -5.91
C ASP A 320 8.72 8.70 -5.82
N ILE A 321 8.77 7.88 -4.75
CA ILE A 321 9.76 6.81 -4.60
C ILE A 321 9.13 5.48 -4.98
N ILE A 322 8.03 5.12 -4.32
CA ILE A 322 7.25 3.91 -4.59
C ILE A 322 5.86 4.35 -5.03
N LYS A 323 5.56 4.16 -6.31
CA LYS A 323 4.28 4.55 -6.91
C LYS A 323 3.10 3.90 -6.18
N GLY A 324 3.26 2.66 -5.72
CA GLY A 324 2.21 1.87 -5.11
C GLY A 324 2.39 0.36 -5.29
N PHE A 325 1.28 -0.33 -5.49
CA PHE A 325 1.22 -1.78 -5.70
C PHE A 325 0.41 -2.12 -6.94
N ASN A 326 0.98 -2.94 -7.81
CA ASN A 326 0.15 -3.70 -8.74
C ASN A 326 -0.44 -4.90 -7.99
N THR A 327 -1.76 -5.05 -8.08
CA THR A 327 -2.50 -6.05 -7.32
C THR A 327 -3.26 -6.99 -8.24
N THR A 328 -3.24 -8.27 -7.91
CA THR A 328 -4.07 -9.26 -8.59
C THR A 328 -4.80 -10.10 -7.56
N TYR A 329 -6.10 -10.28 -7.78
CA TYR A 329 -6.95 -11.17 -6.99
C TYR A 329 -7.15 -12.48 -7.75
N PHE A 330 -6.72 -13.57 -7.11
CA PHE A 330 -6.88 -14.93 -7.60
C PHE A 330 -7.96 -15.64 -6.80
N LYS A 331 -9.03 -16.04 -7.48
CA LYS A 331 -10.09 -16.85 -6.89
C LYS A 331 -9.72 -18.31 -6.90
N SER A 332 -9.88 -18.98 -5.77
CA SER A 332 -9.70 -20.42 -5.66
C SER A 332 -10.85 -21.16 -6.32
N LEU A 333 -10.51 -22.16 -7.12
CA LEU A 333 -11.42 -23.10 -7.78
C LEU A 333 -11.16 -24.53 -7.27
N GLY A 334 -10.65 -24.67 -6.04
CA GLY A 334 -10.21 -25.93 -5.46
C GLY A 334 -8.75 -26.24 -5.84
N THR A 335 -8.54 -27.02 -6.91
CA THR A 335 -7.18 -27.42 -7.35
C THR A 335 -6.50 -26.42 -8.26
N ALA A 336 -7.20 -25.35 -8.66
CA ALA A 336 -6.69 -24.30 -9.55
C ALA A 336 -7.08 -22.92 -9.03
N SER A 337 -6.50 -21.88 -9.62
CA SER A 337 -6.85 -20.49 -9.34
C SER A 337 -7.15 -19.73 -10.63
N ALA A 338 -8.06 -18.76 -10.57
CA ALA A 338 -8.42 -17.90 -11.71
C ALA A 338 -8.16 -16.43 -11.39
N THR A 339 -7.60 -15.69 -12.34
CA THR A 339 -7.45 -14.23 -12.24
C THR A 339 -8.84 -13.59 -12.31
N MET A 340 -9.29 -12.95 -11.23
CA MET A 340 -10.59 -12.25 -11.20
C MET A 340 -10.46 -10.75 -11.39
N ASN A 341 -9.36 -10.16 -10.92
CA ASN A 341 -9.15 -8.72 -10.97
C ASN A 341 -7.66 -8.42 -11.03
N ILE A 342 -7.29 -7.44 -11.86
CA ILE A 342 -5.97 -6.81 -11.90
C ILE A 342 -6.20 -5.32 -11.69
N SER A 343 -5.58 -4.75 -10.66
CA SER A 343 -5.79 -3.35 -10.28
C SER A 343 -4.50 -2.71 -9.74
N PHE A 344 -4.48 -1.39 -9.66
CA PHE A 344 -3.38 -0.64 -9.06
C PHE A 344 -3.83 0.06 -7.77
N LEU A 345 -2.97 0.04 -6.75
CA LEU A 345 -3.13 0.76 -5.50
C LEU A 345 -1.99 1.77 -5.35
N GLY A 346 -2.26 3.05 -5.56
CA GLY A 346 -1.26 4.11 -5.40
C GLY A 346 -0.90 4.37 -3.93
N LEU A 347 0.32 4.85 -3.69
CA LEU A 347 0.61 5.55 -2.44
C LEU A 347 0.07 6.99 -2.50
N PRO A 348 -0.30 7.58 -1.36
CA PRO A 348 -0.80 8.94 -1.30
C PRO A 348 0.26 9.99 -1.66
N GLY A 349 -0.01 10.80 -2.67
CA GLY A 349 0.85 11.93 -3.09
C GLY A 349 0.64 13.24 -2.33
N TRP A 350 -0.22 13.27 -1.30
CA TRP A 350 -0.52 14.47 -0.51
C TRP A 350 0.32 14.60 0.78
N LEU A 351 1.39 13.82 0.90
CA LEU A 351 2.28 13.73 2.08
C LEU A 351 3.71 14.22 1.76
N PRO A 352 3.95 15.52 1.48
CA PRO A 352 5.29 16.02 1.19
C PRO A 352 6.16 16.07 2.46
N VAL A 353 7.38 15.52 2.41
CA VAL A 353 8.30 15.49 3.56
C VAL A 353 9.53 16.34 3.25
N ASN A 354 9.56 17.59 3.72
CA ASN A 354 10.66 18.51 3.47
C ASN A 354 11.57 18.72 4.69
N SER A 355 11.09 18.32 5.86
CA SER A 355 11.74 18.53 7.15
C SER A 355 11.41 17.42 8.15
N ALA A 356 12.17 17.36 9.25
CA ALA A 356 11.89 16.44 10.36
C ALA A 356 10.49 16.67 10.95
N GLN A 357 10.07 17.93 11.06
CA GLN A 357 8.72 18.26 11.55
C GLN A 357 7.64 17.73 10.61
N ASP A 358 7.82 17.85 9.28
CA ASP A 358 6.87 17.30 8.33
C ASP A 358 6.77 15.77 8.50
N ALA A 359 7.90 15.09 8.68
CA ALA A 359 7.92 13.65 8.90
C ALA A 359 7.14 13.26 10.17
N GLU A 360 7.36 13.95 11.29
CA GLU A 360 6.64 13.73 12.55
C GLU A 360 5.14 13.99 12.39
N ASP A 361 4.75 15.12 11.82
CA ASP A 361 3.34 15.48 11.56
C ASP A 361 2.63 14.41 10.72
N TRP A 362 3.28 13.91 9.67
CA TRP A 362 2.68 12.88 8.82
C TRP A 362 2.60 11.52 9.51
N LEU A 363 3.57 11.17 10.34
CA LEU A 363 3.51 9.94 11.15
C LEU A 363 2.38 10.02 12.19
N GLU A 364 2.16 11.18 12.80
CA GLU A 364 1.04 11.43 13.71
C GLU A 364 -0.31 11.26 12.98
N ILE A 365 -0.45 11.84 11.79
CA ILE A 365 -1.65 11.71 10.95
C ILE A 365 -1.91 10.25 10.58
N ILE A 366 -0.88 9.52 10.12
CA ILE A 366 -1.01 8.09 9.78
C ILE A 366 -1.43 7.28 11.02
N ALA A 367 -0.85 7.57 12.19
CA ALA A 367 -1.18 6.89 13.43
C ALA A 367 -2.64 7.13 13.86
N GLU A 368 -3.11 8.38 13.82
CA GLU A 368 -4.51 8.73 14.10
C GLU A 368 -5.48 8.02 13.15
N HIS A 369 -5.19 8.06 11.85
CA HIS A 369 -6.00 7.38 10.85
C HIS A 369 -6.09 5.88 11.15
N ARG A 370 -4.96 5.20 11.43
CA ARG A 370 -4.96 3.78 11.81
C ARG A 370 -5.74 3.52 13.11
N GLY A 371 -5.65 4.42 14.09
CA GLY A 371 -6.39 4.35 15.34
C GLY A 371 -7.90 4.41 15.09
N ASN A 372 -8.37 5.49 14.46
CA ASN A 372 -9.77 5.76 14.20
C ASN A 372 -10.44 4.65 13.38
N LEU A 373 -9.76 4.11 12.37
CA LEU A 373 -10.34 3.09 11.51
C LEU A 373 -10.58 1.74 12.21
N LYS A 374 -9.98 1.48 13.39
CA LYS A 374 -10.24 0.26 14.18
C LYS A 374 -11.70 0.11 14.60
N SER A 375 -12.50 1.18 14.56
CA SER A 375 -13.93 1.11 14.86
C SER A 375 -14.77 0.51 13.74
N LEU A 376 -14.23 0.46 12.51
CA LEU A 376 -14.87 -0.10 11.32
C LEU A 376 -14.56 -1.59 11.19
N ASN A 377 -15.54 -2.36 10.71
CA ASN A 377 -15.39 -3.80 10.54
C ASN A 377 -15.90 -4.26 9.17
N GLU A 378 -15.05 -4.92 8.40
CA GLU A 378 -15.38 -5.45 7.06
C GLU A 378 -16.52 -6.47 7.07
N LYS A 379 -16.77 -7.13 8.21
CA LYS A 379 -17.90 -8.06 8.38
C LYS A 379 -19.25 -7.34 8.52
N ASN A 380 -19.23 -6.05 8.83
CA ASN A 380 -20.42 -5.21 8.92
C ASN A 380 -20.65 -4.51 7.57
N SER A 381 -21.72 -4.88 6.88
CA SER A 381 -22.07 -4.32 5.57
C SER A 381 -22.24 -2.79 5.58
N SER A 382 -22.57 -2.19 6.74
CA SER A 382 -22.68 -0.73 6.86
C SER A 382 -21.34 0.00 6.96
N ASP A 383 -20.26 -0.69 7.32
CA ASP A 383 -18.92 -0.09 7.44
C ASP A 383 -18.10 -0.25 6.15
N VAL A 384 -18.43 -1.26 5.32
CA VAL A 384 -17.76 -1.54 4.05
C VAL A 384 -17.70 -0.32 3.11
N PRO A 385 -18.80 0.44 2.88
CA PRO A 385 -18.73 1.63 2.03
C PRO A 385 -17.78 2.71 2.57
N ILE A 386 -17.67 2.88 3.89
CA ILE A 386 -16.78 3.86 4.52
C ILE A 386 -15.32 3.43 4.32
N LEU A 387 -15.03 2.13 4.50
CA LEU A 387 -13.69 1.58 4.24
C LEU A 387 -13.31 1.66 2.76
N GLN A 388 -14.24 1.41 1.84
CA GLN A 388 -14.02 1.54 0.41
C GLN A 388 -13.66 2.98 0.02
N LEU A 389 -14.43 3.96 0.51
CA LEU A 389 -14.14 5.38 0.29
C LEU A 389 -12.77 5.76 0.85
N TYR A 390 -12.43 5.28 2.05
CA TYR A 390 -11.13 5.55 2.64
C TYR A 390 -9.98 4.94 1.83
N ARG A 391 -10.11 3.68 1.42
CA ARG A 391 -9.15 2.98 0.55
C ARG A 391 -8.92 3.75 -0.74
N ASP A 392 -10.00 4.16 -1.40
CA ASP A 392 -9.91 4.86 -2.68
C ASP A 392 -9.33 6.27 -2.49
N PHE A 393 -9.65 6.94 -1.38
CA PHE A 393 -9.04 8.23 -1.00
C PHE A 393 -7.52 8.10 -0.87
N ILE A 394 -7.03 7.22 -0.01
CA ILE A 394 -5.57 7.10 0.22
C ILE A 394 -4.83 6.56 -1.02
N SER A 395 -5.51 5.78 -1.86
CA SER A 395 -4.90 5.23 -3.08
C SER A 395 -4.85 6.23 -4.24
N THR A 396 -5.76 7.20 -4.30
CA THR A 396 -5.89 8.13 -5.44
C THR A 396 -5.52 9.57 -5.09
N GLY A 397 -5.48 9.91 -3.80
CA GLY A 397 -5.26 11.28 -3.35
C GLY A 397 -6.38 12.25 -3.72
N ARG A 398 -7.58 11.75 -4.02
CA ARG A 398 -8.72 12.60 -4.42
C ARG A 398 -9.41 13.22 -3.21
N LEU A 399 -9.44 14.55 -3.18
CA LEU A 399 -9.99 15.33 -2.07
C LEU A 399 -11.49 15.05 -1.84
N GLU A 400 -12.27 14.87 -2.89
CA GLU A 400 -13.71 14.60 -2.79
C GLU A 400 -14.00 13.32 -2.02
N LEU A 401 -13.18 12.28 -2.20
CA LEU A 401 -13.27 11.03 -1.45
C LEU A 401 -12.88 11.22 0.01
N ALA A 402 -11.86 12.05 0.27
CA ALA A 402 -11.43 12.39 1.63
C ALA A 402 -12.56 13.06 2.41
N LEU A 403 -13.17 14.10 1.80
CA LEU A 403 -14.26 14.84 2.41
C LEU A 403 -15.48 13.95 2.65
N GLU A 404 -15.85 13.13 1.68
CA GLU A 404 -16.97 12.20 1.86
C GLU A 404 -16.69 11.17 2.96
N PHE A 405 -15.47 10.64 3.03
CA PHE A 405 -15.04 9.76 4.10
C PHE A 405 -15.17 10.43 5.48
N PHE A 406 -14.61 11.62 5.69
CA PHE A 406 -14.64 12.28 7.00
C PHE A 406 -16.07 12.58 7.48
N VAL A 407 -16.95 12.98 6.55
CA VAL A 407 -18.37 13.20 6.88
C VAL A 407 -19.06 11.91 7.30
N LEU A 408 -18.89 10.82 6.53
CA LEU A 408 -19.52 9.53 6.84
C LEU A 408 -18.92 8.90 8.10
N TYR A 409 -17.62 9.05 8.31
CA TYR A 409 -16.95 8.60 9.53
C TYR A 409 -17.46 9.38 10.75
N GLY A 410 -17.67 10.69 10.65
CA GLY A 410 -18.28 11.50 11.71
C GLY A 410 -19.65 10.98 12.14
N VAL A 411 -20.49 10.62 11.18
CA VAL A 411 -21.80 9.98 11.44
C VAL A 411 -21.62 8.60 12.08
N HIS A 412 -20.70 7.78 11.58
CA HIS A 412 -20.36 6.48 12.18
C HIS A 412 -19.90 6.63 13.64
N PHE A 413 -19.01 7.59 13.93
CA PHE A 413 -18.52 7.89 15.26
C PHE A 413 -19.67 8.24 16.21
N MET A 414 -20.57 9.15 15.82
CA MET A 414 -21.71 9.53 16.64
C MET A 414 -22.60 8.32 16.96
N ARG A 415 -22.87 7.47 15.95
CA ARG A 415 -23.63 6.22 16.10
C ARG A 415 -22.97 5.27 17.11
N ARG A 416 -21.66 5.04 16.98
CA ARG A 416 -20.88 4.18 17.89
C ARG A 416 -20.94 4.69 19.32
N LYS A 417 -20.74 6.00 19.54
CA LYS A 417 -20.83 6.61 20.87
C LYS A 417 -22.24 6.53 21.45
N ALA A 418 -23.28 6.70 20.65
CA ALA A 418 -24.67 6.53 21.11
C ALA A 418 -24.95 5.10 21.59
N GLN A 419 -24.32 4.11 20.95
CA GLN A 419 -24.38 2.69 21.31
C GLN A 419 -23.39 2.29 22.41
N LYS A 420 -22.68 3.25 23.02
CA LYS A 420 -21.61 3.02 24.01
C LYS A 420 -20.49 2.10 23.50
N GLN A 421 -20.26 2.11 22.19
CA GLN A 421 -19.19 1.36 21.54
C GLN A 421 -17.94 2.23 21.36
N TRP A 422 -16.78 1.58 21.31
CA TRP A 422 -15.52 2.27 21.09
C TRP A 422 -15.42 2.83 19.66
N ALA A 423 -14.98 4.08 19.59
CA ALA A 423 -14.62 4.85 18.40
C ALA A 423 -13.91 6.13 18.86
N GLU A 424 -13.04 6.68 18.02
CA GLU A 424 -12.32 7.93 18.25
C GLU A 424 -12.64 8.91 17.12
N ALA A 425 -12.54 10.21 17.40
CA ALA A 425 -12.78 11.24 16.40
C ALA A 425 -11.44 11.78 15.91
N PHE A 426 -11.35 12.06 14.61
CA PHE A 426 -10.23 12.78 14.02
C PHE A 426 -10.08 14.15 14.67
N THR A 427 -8.84 14.61 14.82
CA THR A 427 -8.52 15.91 15.39
C THR A 427 -8.50 17.00 14.33
N THR A 428 -8.88 18.20 14.75
CA THR A 428 -8.78 19.40 13.90
C THR A 428 -7.33 19.72 13.55
N LYS A 429 -6.37 19.42 14.44
CA LYS A 429 -4.92 19.56 14.21
C LYS A 429 -4.48 18.79 12.95
N ASN A 430 -4.75 17.49 12.92
CA ASN A 430 -4.34 16.61 11.83
C ASN A 430 -5.11 16.88 10.53
N LEU A 431 -6.42 17.13 10.63
CA LEU A 431 -7.20 17.54 9.45
C LEU A 431 -6.72 18.86 8.85
N ARG A 432 -6.33 19.84 9.68
CA ARG A 432 -5.75 21.09 9.20
C ARG A 432 -4.54 20.82 8.34
N ARG A 433 -3.60 20.03 8.86
CA ARG A 433 -2.35 19.71 8.18
C ARG A 433 -2.58 18.95 6.88
N LEU A 434 -3.50 17.96 6.89
CA LEU A 434 -3.91 17.25 5.69
C LEU A 434 -4.47 18.20 4.62
N PHE A 435 -5.42 19.07 4.97
CA PHE A 435 -6.03 20.01 4.02
C PHE A 435 -5.10 21.12 3.56
N MET A 436 -4.08 21.49 4.35
CA MET A 436 -2.98 22.35 3.87
C MET A 436 -2.20 21.69 2.73
N GLY A 437 -2.02 20.36 2.75
CA GLY A 437 -1.41 19.61 1.66
C GLY A 437 -2.19 19.70 0.33
N TYR A 438 -3.49 20.01 0.40
CA TYR A 438 -4.36 20.27 -0.76
C TYR A 438 -4.43 21.76 -1.15
N GLY A 439 -3.64 22.63 -0.52
CA GLY A 439 -3.67 24.07 -0.82
C GLY A 439 -4.92 24.80 -0.33
N LEU A 440 -5.64 24.23 0.65
CA LEU A 440 -6.92 24.79 1.16
C LEU A 440 -6.73 25.78 2.30
N GLN A 441 -5.54 26.40 2.40
CA GLN A 441 -5.16 27.23 3.56
C GLN A 441 -6.11 28.42 3.73
N GLU A 442 -6.53 29.04 2.63
CA GLU A 442 -7.45 30.19 2.66
C GLU A 442 -8.78 29.86 3.34
N ILE A 443 -9.34 28.67 3.08
CA ILE A 443 -10.62 28.24 3.66
C ILE A 443 -10.42 27.90 5.15
N ILE A 444 -9.48 27.01 5.46
CA ILE A 444 -9.34 26.45 6.81
C ILE A 444 -8.78 27.45 7.84
N GLN A 445 -8.12 28.52 7.38
CA GLN A 445 -7.63 29.61 8.24
C GLN A 445 -8.61 30.78 8.35
N ASN A 446 -9.69 30.80 7.55
CA ASN A 446 -10.69 31.85 7.63
C ASN A 446 -11.43 31.82 8.99
N PRO A 447 -11.50 32.95 9.73
CA PRO A 447 -12.15 33.00 11.04
C PRO A 447 -13.62 32.59 11.01
N GLY A 448 -14.39 33.08 10.03
CA GLY A 448 -15.80 32.74 9.84
C GLY A 448 -16.00 31.24 9.62
N PHE A 449 -15.20 30.62 8.74
CA PHE A 449 -15.19 29.17 8.52
C PHE A 449 -14.93 28.42 9.82
N GLN A 450 -13.90 28.81 10.59
CA GLN A 450 -13.58 28.15 11.86
C GLN A 450 -14.69 28.30 12.90
N ASN A 451 -15.34 29.45 12.96
CA ASN A 451 -16.45 29.72 13.88
C ASN A 451 -17.68 28.87 13.54
N VAL A 452 -18.03 28.77 12.26
CA VAL A 452 -19.12 27.90 11.79
C VAL A 452 -18.78 26.42 12.02
N ALA A 453 -17.58 25.96 11.66
CA ALA A 453 -17.15 24.58 11.90
C ALA A 453 -17.17 24.23 13.40
N ARG A 454 -16.77 25.16 14.28
CA ARG A 454 -16.87 24.99 15.73
C ARG A 454 -18.32 24.89 16.21
N ALA A 455 -19.24 25.65 15.62
CA ALA A 455 -20.67 25.56 15.93
C ALA A 455 -21.21 24.17 15.54
N ILE A 456 -20.87 23.67 14.35
CA ILE A 456 -21.22 22.31 13.89
C ILE A 456 -20.72 21.27 14.88
N ARG A 457 -19.44 21.32 15.26
CA ARG A 457 -18.83 20.41 16.24
C ARG A 457 -19.56 20.39 17.57
N ARG A 458 -19.92 21.58 18.09
CA ARG A 458 -20.66 21.75 19.34
C ARG A 458 -22.10 21.26 19.28
N ALA A 459 -22.70 21.24 18.10
CA ALA A 459 -24.05 20.74 17.85
C ALA A 459 -24.09 19.23 17.51
N THR A 460 -22.91 18.61 17.32
CA THR A 460 -22.80 17.22 16.86
C THR A 460 -21.88 16.41 17.78
N ILE A 461 -20.60 16.26 17.43
CA ILE A 461 -19.66 15.35 18.09
C ILE A 461 -19.45 15.70 19.56
N ASN A 462 -19.25 16.98 19.89
CA ASN A 462 -19.00 17.35 21.29
C ASN A 462 -20.25 17.08 22.15
N ALA A 463 -21.44 17.39 21.64
CA ALA A 463 -22.69 17.10 22.34
C ALA A 463 -22.90 15.59 22.51
N GLN A 464 -22.57 14.79 21.49
CA GLN A 464 -22.64 13.33 21.55
C GLN A 464 -21.61 12.73 22.52
N MET A 465 -20.38 13.24 22.54
CA MET A 465 -19.35 12.83 23.49
C MET A 465 -19.77 13.17 24.93
N GLN A 466 -20.27 14.38 25.17
CA GLN A 466 -20.77 14.80 26.47
C GLN A 466 -21.92 13.90 26.96
N LYS A 467 -22.85 13.56 26.07
CA LYS A 467 -23.94 12.61 26.37
C LYS A 467 -23.41 11.21 26.71
N ALA A 468 -22.41 10.73 25.98
CA ALA A 468 -21.82 9.41 26.23
C ALA A 468 -21.09 9.34 27.58
N ILE A 469 -20.42 10.42 28.00
CA ILE A 469 -19.68 10.50 29.27
C ILE A 469 -20.62 10.73 30.46
N THR A 470 -21.51 11.71 30.36
CA THR A 470 -22.30 12.20 31.51
C THR A 470 -23.72 11.64 31.58
N GLY A 471 -24.16 10.94 30.52
CA GLY A 471 -25.54 10.46 30.37
C GLY A 471 -26.56 11.55 30.05
N LYS A 472 -26.16 12.82 30.03
CA LYS A 472 -27.01 13.98 29.73
C LYS A 472 -26.33 14.87 28.69
N THR A 473 -27.13 15.59 27.91
CA THR A 473 -26.62 16.67 27.06
C THR A 473 -27.44 17.92 27.34
N PRO A 474 -26.80 19.07 27.61
CA PRO A 474 -27.52 20.32 27.78
C PRO A 474 -28.11 20.82 26.46
N PHE A 475 -27.59 20.40 25.31
CA PHE A 475 -28.01 20.86 23.98
C PHE A 475 -28.52 19.70 23.11
N GLU A 476 -29.33 20.03 22.11
CA GLU A 476 -29.78 19.12 21.07
C GLU A 476 -28.61 18.59 20.22
N ILE A 477 -28.69 17.32 19.80
CA ILE A 477 -27.69 16.67 18.96
C ILE A 477 -28.25 16.56 17.54
N HIS A 478 -27.57 17.19 16.58
CA HIS A 478 -28.05 17.28 15.20
C HIS A 478 -27.62 16.06 14.35
N TYR A 479 -28.30 14.93 14.48
CA TYR A 479 -27.97 13.69 13.75
C TYR A 479 -28.18 13.76 12.22
N GLY A 480 -29.10 14.60 11.73
CA GLY A 480 -29.44 14.71 10.30
C GLY A 480 -28.57 15.67 9.48
N LEU A 481 -27.73 16.48 10.14
CA LEU A 481 -27.01 17.59 9.52
C LEU A 481 -26.19 17.17 8.29
N ALA A 482 -25.38 16.11 8.43
CA ALA A 482 -24.56 15.58 7.34
C ALA A 482 -25.38 15.21 6.11
N GLN A 483 -26.50 14.50 6.31
CA GLN A 483 -27.33 14.00 5.22
C GLN A 483 -28.01 15.14 4.46
N ASP A 484 -28.55 16.10 5.21
CA ASP A 484 -29.22 17.26 4.61
C ASP A 484 -28.24 18.15 3.85
N TRP A 485 -27.08 18.44 4.44
CA TRP A 485 -26.07 19.28 3.82
C TRP A 485 -25.48 18.61 2.57
N LYS A 486 -25.10 17.33 2.61
CA LYS A 486 -24.58 16.60 1.43
C LYS A 486 -25.50 16.69 0.21
N ARG A 487 -26.82 16.74 0.41
CA ARG A 487 -27.78 16.93 -0.69
C ARG A 487 -27.79 18.37 -1.20
N LYS A 488 -27.78 19.34 -0.29
CA LYS A 488 -27.95 20.77 -0.60
C LYS A 488 -26.68 21.45 -1.08
N VAL A 489 -25.49 20.99 -0.69
CA VAL A 489 -24.19 21.58 -1.09
C VAL A 489 -23.96 21.57 -2.60
N LYS A 490 -24.66 20.71 -3.34
CA LYS A 490 -24.67 20.68 -4.82
C LYS A 490 -25.33 21.89 -5.46
N PHE A 491 -26.15 22.62 -4.71
CA PHE A 491 -26.90 23.78 -5.17
C PHE A 491 -26.60 24.97 -4.24
N LYS A 492 -25.79 25.90 -4.74
CA LYS A 492 -25.28 27.06 -3.98
C LYS A 492 -26.36 27.76 -3.15
N ASP A 493 -27.47 28.17 -3.77
CA ASP A 493 -28.53 28.91 -3.08
C ASP A 493 -29.22 28.07 -1.99
N GLN A 494 -29.45 26.79 -2.26
CA GLN A 494 -30.03 25.88 -1.27
C GLN A 494 -29.10 25.67 -0.07
N PHE A 495 -27.78 25.63 -0.33
CA PHE A 495 -26.80 25.48 0.72
C PHE A 495 -26.67 26.75 1.57
N ILE A 496 -26.65 27.94 0.97
CA ILE A 496 -26.61 29.21 1.70
C ILE A 496 -27.83 29.34 2.62
N ILE A 497 -29.02 28.97 2.13
CA ILE A 497 -30.25 28.93 2.94
C ILE A 497 -30.09 27.97 4.13
N GLU A 498 -29.65 26.73 3.87
CA GLU A 498 -29.48 25.74 4.94
C GLU A 498 -28.41 26.15 5.97
N LEU A 499 -27.33 26.79 5.52
CA LEU A 499 -26.28 27.33 6.38
C LEU A 499 -26.83 28.43 7.30
N ALA A 500 -27.59 29.38 6.74
CA ALA A 500 -28.23 30.44 7.51
C ALA A 500 -29.24 29.87 8.52
N ASP A 501 -30.06 28.90 8.11
CA ASP A 501 -31.02 28.21 8.97
C ASP A 501 -30.33 27.45 10.10
N PHE A 502 -29.19 26.80 9.83
CA PHE A 502 -28.39 26.13 10.87
C PHE A 502 -27.86 27.15 11.89
N VAL A 503 -27.25 28.24 11.43
CA VAL A 503 -26.68 29.28 12.31
C VAL A 503 -27.78 29.93 13.17
N GLN A 504 -28.93 30.23 12.57
CA GLN A 504 -30.07 30.79 13.29
C GLN A 504 -30.58 29.83 14.36
N ARG A 505 -30.77 28.54 14.04
CA ARG A 505 -31.19 27.52 15.02
C ARG A 505 -30.17 27.38 16.17
N TYR A 506 -28.89 27.31 15.85
CA TYR A 506 -27.80 27.19 16.81
C TYR A 506 -27.75 28.40 17.77
N ASN A 507 -27.82 29.62 17.24
CA ASN A 507 -27.81 30.84 18.03
C ASN A 507 -29.09 30.98 18.88
N ASN A 508 -30.26 30.64 18.34
CA ASN A 508 -31.53 30.67 19.07
C ASN A 508 -31.54 29.70 20.25
N GLU A 509 -31.02 28.48 20.08
CA GLU A 509 -30.84 27.52 21.17
C GLU A 509 -29.94 28.12 22.27
N ASN A 510 -28.81 28.74 21.88
CA ASN A 510 -27.92 29.40 22.83
C ASN A 510 -28.61 30.54 23.60
N SER A 511 -29.40 31.38 22.93
CA SER A 511 -30.16 32.47 23.57
C SER A 511 -31.18 31.95 24.58
N ARG A 512 -31.92 30.88 24.25
CA ARG A 512 -32.86 30.23 25.18
C ARG A 512 -32.16 29.67 26.41
N HIS A 513 -30.98 29.07 26.24
CA HIS A 513 -30.18 28.59 27.36
C HIS A 513 -29.67 29.74 28.24
N MET A 514 -29.31 30.88 27.64
CA MET A 514 -28.91 32.09 28.35
C MET A 514 -30.06 32.66 29.19
N GLU A 515 -31.28 32.73 28.65
CA GLU A 515 -32.48 33.16 29.37
C GLU A 515 -32.78 32.25 30.57
N GLN A 516 -32.48 30.95 30.46
CA GLN A 516 -32.64 29.97 31.53
C GLN A 516 -31.48 29.94 32.54
N GLY A 517 -30.47 30.82 32.41
CA GLY A 517 -29.29 30.85 33.28
C GLY A 517 -28.38 29.61 33.14
N LYS A 518 -28.49 28.86 32.04
CA LYS A 518 -27.72 27.64 31.77
C LYS A 518 -26.39 27.96 31.07
N VAL A 519 -25.57 26.91 30.91
CA VAL A 519 -24.28 26.93 30.22
C VAL A 519 -24.44 27.52 28.81
N ARG A 520 -23.48 28.37 28.39
CA ARG A 520 -23.48 29.09 27.11
C ARG A 520 -22.45 28.51 26.13
N ARG A 521 -22.73 28.64 24.82
CA ARG A 521 -21.78 28.40 23.73
C ARG A 521 -21.51 29.73 23.00
N ALA A 522 -20.35 29.85 22.36
CA ALA A 522 -20.03 31.01 21.52
C ALA A 522 -21.00 31.11 20.33
N LEU A 523 -21.48 32.32 20.03
CA LEU A 523 -22.37 32.59 18.91
C LEU A 523 -21.60 32.66 17.59
N VAL A 524 -22.28 32.35 16.49
CA VAL A 524 -21.80 32.64 15.14
C VAL A 524 -22.34 34.01 14.74
N THR A 525 -21.47 34.93 14.33
CA THR A 525 -21.84 36.30 13.98
C THR A 525 -22.25 36.43 12.52
N THR A 526 -22.91 37.54 12.17
CA THR A 526 -23.20 37.88 10.76
C THR A 526 -21.92 38.02 9.94
N LYS A 527 -20.84 38.53 10.55
CA LYS A 527 -19.53 38.60 9.90
C LYS A 527 -19.00 37.22 9.53
N ASP A 528 -19.10 36.25 10.46
CA ASP A 528 -18.67 34.88 10.20
C ASP A 528 -19.45 34.25 9.04
N LEU A 529 -20.76 34.49 9.00
CA LEU A 529 -21.61 33.98 7.93
C LEU A 529 -21.25 34.59 6.57
N ASN A 530 -21.04 35.91 6.51
CA ASN A 530 -20.61 36.60 5.29
C ASN A 530 -19.27 36.08 4.79
N GLU A 531 -18.29 35.89 5.67
CA GLU A 531 -16.99 35.31 5.29
C GLU A 531 -17.13 33.91 4.68
N VAL A 532 -18.04 33.06 5.21
CA VAL A 532 -18.30 31.74 4.61
C VAL A 532 -19.03 31.85 3.27
N VAL A 533 -19.96 32.79 3.12
CA VAL A 533 -20.62 33.06 1.83
C VAL A 533 -19.59 33.51 0.79
N ASP A 534 -18.67 34.40 1.15
CA ASP A 534 -17.58 34.85 0.28
C ASP A 534 -16.68 33.68 -0.16
N LEU A 535 -16.39 32.74 0.73
CA LEU A 535 -15.66 31.51 0.38
C LEU A 535 -16.45 30.62 -0.60
N ILE A 536 -17.77 30.52 -0.44
CA ILE A 536 -18.65 29.77 -1.36
C ILE A 536 -18.65 30.41 -2.75
N GLU A 537 -18.70 31.74 -2.82
CA GLU A 537 -18.60 32.51 -4.06
C GLU A 537 -17.26 32.31 -4.77
N LYS A 538 -16.16 32.35 -4.00
CA LYS A 538 -14.81 32.23 -4.52
C LYS A 538 -14.47 30.81 -5.01
N HIS A 539 -14.95 29.80 -4.30
CA HIS A 539 -14.63 28.40 -4.56
C HIS A 539 -15.88 27.68 -5.11
N SER A 540 -16.50 26.82 -4.29
CA SER A 540 -17.78 26.19 -4.61
C SER A 540 -18.52 25.84 -3.32
N SER A 541 -19.85 25.83 -3.39
CA SER A 541 -20.69 25.41 -2.26
C SER A 541 -20.41 23.96 -1.86
N GLU A 542 -20.08 23.10 -2.81
CA GLU A 542 -19.75 21.70 -2.57
C GLU A 542 -18.46 21.57 -1.76
N LEU A 543 -17.38 22.23 -2.19
CA LEU A 543 -16.09 22.17 -1.50
C LEU A 543 -16.20 22.75 -0.08
N VAL A 544 -16.71 23.99 0.05
CA VAL A 544 -16.78 24.69 1.34
C VAL A 544 -17.73 23.98 2.29
N GLY A 545 -18.90 23.53 1.82
CA GLY A 545 -19.87 22.83 2.65
C GLY A 545 -19.39 21.45 3.12
N MET A 546 -18.75 20.68 2.24
CA MET A 546 -18.18 19.39 2.62
C MET A 546 -16.98 19.56 3.58
N LEU A 547 -16.16 20.60 3.41
CA LEU A 547 -15.10 20.96 4.35
C LEU A 547 -15.66 21.35 5.71
N LEU A 548 -16.71 22.17 5.77
CA LEU A 548 -17.37 22.55 7.04
C LEU A 548 -17.86 21.31 7.79
N LEU A 549 -18.46 20.34 7.09
CA LEU A 549 -18.88 19.08 7.70
C LEU A 549 -17.67 18.27 8.18
N ALA A 550 -16.66 18.05 7.33
CA ALA A 550 -15.47 17.27 7.70
C ALA A 550 -14.77 17.85 8.93
N TYR A 551 -14.56 19.17 8.96
CA TYR A 551 -13.92 19.88 10.07
C TYR A 551 -14.82 20.01 11.30
N GLY A 552 -16.13 20.14 11.09
CA GLY A 552 -17.14 20.14 12.14
C GLY A 552 -17.29 18.78 12.82
N TYR A 553 -17.05 17.69 12.09
CA TYR A 553 -17.00 16.32 12.60
C TYR A 553 -15.60 15.89 13.08
N ALA A 554 -14.67 16.83 13.27
CA ALA A 554 -13.43 16.58 14.00
C ALA A 554 -13.55 17.09 15.44
N ARG A 555 -12.78 16.53 16.37
CA ARG A 555 -12.63 17.02 17.74
C ARG A 555 -11.48 18.01 17.86
N ASP A 556 -11.54 18.86 18.86
CA ASP A 556 -10.36 19.65 19.25
C ASP A 556 -9.30 18.73 19.90
N PRO A 557 -7.99 19.01 19.75
CA PRO A 557 -6.93 18.27 20.43
C PRO A 557 -7.09 18.37 21.96
N GLN A 558 -6.71 17.31 22.68
CA GLN A 558 -6.59 17.31 24.14
C GLN A 558 -5.17 17.69 24.55
N GLU A 559 -4.93 18.07 25.81
CA GLU A 559 -3.57 18.37 26.34
C GLU A 559 -2.60 17.19 26.17
N THR A 560 -3.09 15.95 25.99
CA THR A 560 -2.26 14.78 25.70
C THR A 560 -1.87 14.64 24.22
N ASP A 561 -2.44 15.47 23.34
CA ASP A 561 -2.23 15.49 21.89
C ASP A 561 -1.30 16.68 21.45
N GLU A 562 -0.87 17.50 22.42
CA GLU A 562 0.16 18.55 22.30
C GLU A 562 1.48 18.04 22.89
#